data_AF-A0A5M6IQS3-F1
#
_entry.id   AF-A0A5M6IQS3-F1
#
_cell.length_a   1.000
_cell.length_b   1.000
_cell.length_c   1.000
_cell.angle_alpha   90.00
_cell.angle_beta   90.00
_cell.angle_gamma   90.00
#
_symmetry.space_group_name_H-M   'P 1'
#
loop_
_entity.id
_entity.type
_entity.pdbx_description
1 polymer ?
#
loop_
_entity_poly.entity_id
_entity_poly.type
_entity_poly.pdbx_seq_one_letter_code
_entity_poly.pdbx_strand_id
1 'polypeptide(L)'
;MDFRGLPSKGESLLLACATMLATTVTLVGASKAVTGPHQAAARVGQIIVFERPAQAKADGFTYADLPVRARVPSGNEVARASCVLEPQTLAAERGSLLVHGYEPNDAQGSYRVHWEGGRTSFSAEDCGPSVDLTVSRRELDQLTAASWELRHPETAQALHDKQWATVAGLQ
;
A
#
# COMPACT_ATOMS: atom_id res chain seq x y z
N MET A 1 3.64 10.13 87.45
CA MET A 1 2.74 10.33 86.29
C MET A 1 3.57 10.96 85.21
N ASP A 2 3.98 10.17 84.22
CA ASP A 2 4.64 10.66 83.01
C ASP A 2 4.21 9.73 81.87
N PHE A 3 3.51 10.28 80.89
CA PHE A 3 3.05 9.63 79.66
C PHE A 3 3.76 10.31 78.50
N ARG A 4 4.80 9.67 77.98
CA ARG A 4 5.41 9.96 76.67
C ARG A 4 5.76 8.59 76.09
N GLY A 5 5.10 8.07 75.07
CA GLY A 5 4.75 8.73 73.82
C GLY A 5 5.53 7.97 72.74
N LEU A 6 5.03 6.79 72.38
CA LEU A 6 5.61 5.98 71.31
C LEU A 6 4.69 6.00 70.08
N PRO A 7 5.28 6.12 68.89
CA PRO A 7 4.60 6.57 67.68
C PRO A 7 3.65 5.53 67.08
N SER A 8 2.56 6.08 66.55
CA SER A 8 1.57 5.47 65.65
C SER A 8 2.24 4.71 64.51
N LYS A 9 1.96 3.41 64.41
CA LYS A 9 2.40 2.47 63.35
C LYS A 9 1.76 2.72 61.97
N GLY A 10 1.22 3.91 61.71
CA GLY A 10 0.38 4.17 60.54
C GLY A 10 1.08 4.76 59.31
N GLU A 11 2.28 5.34 59.43
CA GLU A 11 2.77 6.29 58.41
C GLU A 11 4.09 5.90 57.75
N SER A 12 4.67 4.73 58.06
CA SER A 12 5.95 4.31 57.45
C SER A 12 5.80 3.45 56.19
N LEU A 13 4.57 3.06 55.81
CA LEU A 13 4.36 2.20 54.63
C LEU A 13 4.04 2.95 53.34
N LEU A 14 3.71 4.25 53.41
CA LEU A 14 3.35 5.04 52.23
C LEU A 14 4.55 5.61 51.46
N LEU A 15 5.76 5.57 52.02
CA LEU A 15 6.93 6.23 51.41
C LEU A 15 7.85 5.28 50.60
N ALA A 16 7.58 3.98 50.56
CA ALA A 16 8.42 3.02 49.82
C ALA A 16 7.89 2.62 48.43
N CYS A 17 6.64 2.98 48.08
CA CYS A 17 6.06 2.64 46.77
C CYS A 17 6.24 3.72 45.69
N ALA A 18 6.83 4.88 46.01
CA ALA A 18 6.85 6.03 45.11
C ALA A 18 8.03 6.08 44.12
N THR A 19 8.94 5.09 44.11
CA THR A 19 10.17 5.15 43.28
C THR A 19 10.34 4.00 42.27
N MET A 20 9.34 3.12 42.10
CA MET A 20 9.37 2.04 41.10
C MET A 20 8.55 2.36 39.82
N LEU A 21 8.56 3.62 39.38
CA LEU A 21 7.96 4.05 38.11
C LEU A 21 8.96 4.91 37.34
N ALA A 22 10.18 4.40 37.19
CA ALA A 22 11.20 5.05 36.39
C ALA A 22 11.71 4.09 35.32
N THR A 23 11.39 4.46 34.07
CA THR A 23 12.09 4.10 32.84
C THR A 23 11.91 2.67 32.29
N THR A 24 10.72 2.35 31.82
CA THR A 24 10.62 1.67 30.52
C THR A 24 10.63 2.73 29.42
N VAL A 25 11.83 3.11 28.97
CA VAL A 25 11.98 3.85 27.71
C VAL A 25 11.53 2.90 26.62
N THR A 26 10.33 3.14 26.07
CA THR A 26 9.84 2.49 24.87
C THR A 26 10.81 2.83 23.74
N LEU A 27 11.72 1.90 23.46
CA LEU A 27 12.46 1.88 22.21
C LEU A 27 11.46 1.49 21.12
N VAL A 28 10.65 2.45 20.67
CA VAL A 28 10.01 2.37 19.37
C VAL A 28 11.16 2.56 18.39
N GLY A 29 11.89 1.48 18.14
CA GLY A 29 12.84 1.42 17.06
C GLY A 29 12.08 1.83 15.82
N ALA A 30 12.40 2.99 15.27
CA ALA A 30 11.96 3.37 13.95
C ALA A 30 12.49 2.30 13.02
N SER A 31 11.66 1.31 12.71
CA SER A 31 11.87 0.40 11.61
C SER A 31 11.79 1.27 10.36
N LYS A 32 12.90 1.94 10.04
CA LYS A 32 13.17 2.30 8.66
C LYS A 32 13.25 0.96 7.95
N ALA A 33 12.11 0.50 7.46
CA ALA A 33 12.07 -0.46 6.40
C ALA A 33 12.84 0.21 5.26
N VAL A 34 14.15 -0.06 5.21
CA VAL A 34 14.93 0.12 3.99
C VAL A 34 14.48 -1.00 3.07
N THR A 35 13.24 -0.90 2.61
CA THR A 35 12.90 -1.39 1.30
C THR A 35 13.60 -0.44 0.37
N GLY A 36 14.78 -0.85 -0.14
CA GLY A 36 15.24 -0.29 -1.40
C GLY A 36 14.11 -0.40 -2.44
N PRO A 37 14.18 0.31 -3.57
CA PRO A 37 13.14 0.33 -4.61
C PRO A 37 12.99 -1.01 -5.35
N HIS A 38 13.34 -2.14 -4.73
CA HIS A 38 12.82 -3.44 -5.11
C HIS A 38 11.35 -3.49 -4.74
N GLN A 39 10.53 -3.10 -5.72
CA GLN A 39 9.13 -3.47 -5.86
C GLN A 39 8.94 -4.86 -5.24
N ALA A 40 8.33 -4.91 -4.05
CA ALA A 40 7.96 -6.17 -3.47
C ALA A 40 6.97 -6.80 -4.45
N ALA A 41 7.46 -7.79 -5.20
CA ALA A 41 6.70 -8.64 -6.10
C ALA A 41 5.32 -8.92 -5.49
N ALA A 42 4.26 -8.64 -6.24
CA ALA A 42 2.91 -8.73 -5.69
C ALA A 42 2.64 -10.13 -5.11
N ARG A 43 2.01 -10.18 -3.93
CA ARG A 43 1.78 -11.42 -3.18
C ARG A 43 0.30 -11.69 -2.97
N VAL A 44 -0.06 -12.96 -2.91
CA VAL A 44 -1.39 -13.37 -2.47
C VAL A 44 -1.64 -12.86 -1.04
N GLY A 45 -2.84 -12.31 -0.81
CA GLY A 45 -3.23 -11.63 0.42
C GLY A 45 -2.80 -10.17 0.50
N GLN A 46 -2.06 -9.66 -0.50
CA GLN A 46 -1.72 -8.24 -0.55
C GLN A 46 -2.93 -7.38 -0.92
N ILE A 47 -3.04 -6.24 -0.24
CA ILE A 47 -3.96 -5.17 -0.61
C ILE A 47 -3.13 -4.05 -1.26
N ILE A 48 -3.47 -3.70 -2.49
CA ILE A 48 -2.88 -2.60 -3.25
C ILE A 48 -3.85 -1.43 -3.15
N VAL A 49 -3.47 -0.39 -2.40
CA VAL A 49 -4.29 0.80 -2.19
C VAL A 49 -3.90 1.87 -3.21
N PHE A 50 -4.89 2.48 -3.84
CA PHE A 50 -4.68 3.59 -4.77
C PHE A 50 -5.08 4.89 -4.09
N GLU A 51 -4.10 5.79 -3.93
CA GLU A 51 -4.30 7.09 -3.31
C GLU A 51 -4.04 8.19 -4.32
N ARG A 52 -4.81 9.27 -4.25
CA ARG A 52 -4.56 10.44 -5.09
C ARG A 52 -3.24 11.09 -4.67
N PRO A 53 -2.34 11.41 -5.60
CA PRO A 53 -1.12 12.13 -5.26
C PRO A 53 -1.48 13.49 -4.65
N ALA A 54 -0.78 13.86 -3.58
CA ALA A 54 -1.03 15.12 -2.87
C ALA A 54 -0.86 16.34 -3.78
N GLN A 55 0.03 16.26 -4.77
CA GLN A 55 0.15 17.20 -5.89
C GLN A 55 0.50 16.45 -7.18
N ALA A 56 -0.30 16.63 -8.23
CA ALA A 56 0.01 16.14 -9.56
C ALA A 56 1.14 17.01 -10.14
N LYS A 57 2.39 16.59 -9.97
CA LYS A 57 3.52 17.22 -10.65
C LYS A 57 3.79 16.41 -11.91
N ALA A 58 3.40 16.97 -13.04
CA ALA A 58 3.26 16.26 -14.30
C ALA A 58 4.23 16.82 -15.33
N ASP A 59 5.35 16.12 -15.56
CA ASP A 59 6.18 16.23 -16.76
C ASP A 59 6.86 14.86 -17.04
N GLY A 60 6.11 13.76 -17.11
CA GLY A 60 6.69 12.44 -17.36
C GLY A 60 5.66 11.34 -17.58
N PHE A 61 5.95 10.40 -18.48
CA PHE A 61 5.15 9.20 -18.66
C PHE A 61 5.48 8.19 -17.55
N THR A 62 4.48 7.82 -16.76
CA THR A 62 4.64 7.01 -15.54
C THR A 62 3.87 5.69 -15.63
N TYR A 63 4.06 4.78 -14.66
CA TYR A 63 3.22 3.58 -14.58
C TYR A 63 1.77 3.91 -14.27
N ALA A 64 1.50 5.07 -13.67
CA ALA A 64 0.14 5.53 -13.42
C ALA A 64 -0.64 5.82 -14.71
N ASP A 65 0.06 6.12 -15.81
CA ASP A 65 -0.55 6.48 -17.10
C ASP A 65 -0.81 5.27 -18.00
N LEU A 66 -0.36 4.08 -17.60
CA LEU A 66 -0.51 2.84 -18.37
C LEU A 66 -1.81 2.11 -17.98
N PRO A 67 -2.80 2.03 -18.88
CA PRO A 67 -4.00 1.24 -18.64
C PRO A 67 -3.67 -0.26 -18.63
N VAL A 68 -4.25 -0.98 -17.68
CA VAL A 68 -4.12 -2.43 -17.55
C VAL A 68 -5.40 -3.11 -18.00
N ARG A 69 -5.31 -4.12 -18.87
CA ARG A 69 -6.48 -4.86 -19.34
C ARG A 69 -6.70 -6.10 -18.48
N ALA A 70 -7.76 -6.11 -17.69
CA ALA A 70 -8.15 -7.28 -16.92
C ALA A 70 -9.29 -8.05 -17.60
N ARG A 71 -9.38 -9.33 -17.25
CA ARG A 71 -10.46 -10.21 -17.70
C ARG A 71 -11.41 -10.44 -16.53
N VAL A 72 -12.70 -10.43 -16.79
CA VAL A 72 -13.70 -10.89 -15.81
C VAL A 72 -13.76 -12.42 -15.91
N PRO A 73 -13.64 -13.18 -14.79
CA PRO A 73 -13.78 -14.63 -14.81
C PRO A 73 -15.09 -15.07 -15.47
N SER A 74 -15.00 -16.10 -16.32
CA SER A 74 -16.17 -16.65 -17.01
C SER A 74 -17.07 -17.36 -16.00
N GLY A 75 -18.30 -16.86 -15.83
CA GLY A 75 -19.23 -17.27 -14.78
C GLY A 75 -20.23 -16.17 -14.40
N ASN A 76 -19.93 -14.94 -14.78
CA ASN A 76 -20.73 -13.76 -14.51
C ASN A 76 -21.49 -13.43 -15.82
N GLU A 77 -22.83 -13.47 -15.81
CA GLU A 77 -23.68 -13.37 -17.02
C GLU A 77 -23.48 -12.11 -17.88
N VAL A 78 -22.72 -11.13 -17.40
CA VAL A 78 -22.29 -9.96 -18.18
C VAL A 78 -20.77 -10.02 -18.37
N ALA A 79 -20.30 -11.01 -19.12
CA ALA A 79 -18.89 -11.11 -19.52
C ALA A 79 -18.55 -9.95 -20.47
N ARG A 80 -18.25 -8.77 -19.93
CA ARG A 80 -17.45 -7.77 -20.64
C ARG A 80 -16.11 -8.46 -20.93
N ALA A 81 -15.86 -8.77 -22.20
CA ALA A 81 -14.75 -9.63 -22.63
C ALA A 81 -13.37 -9.10 -22.19
N SER A 82 -13.27 -7.80 -21.92
CA SER A 82 -12.14 -7.18 -21.24
C SER A 82 -12.62 -5.91 -20.53
N CYS A 83 -12.08 -5.67 -19.34
CA CYS A 83 -12.14 -4.37 -18.69
C CYS A 83 -10.79 -3.66 -18.74
N VAL A 84 -10.81 -2.37 -18.46
CA VAL A 84 -9.61 -1.56 -18.25
C VAL A 84 -9.56 -1.05 -16.80
N LEU A 85 -8.37 -1.16 -16.20
CA LEU A 85 -7.98 -0.52 -14.96
C LEU A 85 -6.99 0.61 -15.28
N GLU A 86 -7.44 1.84 -15.10
CA GLU A 86 -6.61 3.04 -15.21
C GLU A 86 -6.13 3.44 -13.81
N PRO A 87 -4.83 3.35 -13.48
CA PRO A 87 -4.36 3.62 -12.12
C PRO A 87 -4.72 5.02 -11.61
N GLN A 88 -4.73 6.03 -12.48
CA GLN A 88 -5.20 7.38 -12.15
C GLN A 88 -6.67 7.38 -11.72
N THR A 89 -7.52 6.65 -12.43
CA THR A 89 -8.94 6.50 -12.10
C THR A 89 -9.11 5.74 -10.78
N LEU A 90 -8.38 4.63 -10.58
CA LEU A 90 -8.41 3.88 -9.31
C LEU A 90 -8.03 4.76 -8.11
N ALA A 91 -7.02 5.61 -8.27
CA ALA A 91 -6.58 6.56 -7.24
C ALA A 91 -7.55 7.72 -7.02
N ALA A 92 -8.17 8.23 -8.09
CA ALA A 92 -9.19 9.26 -8.00
C ALA A 92 -10.40 8.79 -7.16
N GLU A 93 -10.78 7.53 -7.32
CA GLU A 93 -11.86 6.83 -6.61
C GLU A 93 -11.46 6.27 -5.23
N ARG A 94 -10.17 6.37 -4.85
CA ARG A 94 -9.61 5.90 -3.56
C ARG A 94 -9.89 4.42 -3.28
N GLY A 95 -9.91 3.58 -4.32
CA GLY A 95 -10.20 2.17 -4.16
C GLY A 95 -8.96 1.32 -3.88
N SER A 96 -9.18 0.00 -3.80
CA SER A 96 -8.12 -0.96 -3.53
C SER A 96 -8.33 -2.27 -4.29
N LEU A 97 -7.21 -2.96 -4.57
CA LEU A 97 -7.19 -4.31 -5.12
C LEU A 97 -6.72 -5.30 -4.07
N LEU A 98 -7.50 -6.34 -3.80
CA LEU A 98 -7.10 -7.50 -3.00
C LEU A 98 -6.62 -8.62 -3.93
N VAL A 99 -5.41 -9.13 -3.72
CA VAL A 99 -4.88 -10.28 -4.48
C VAL A 99 -5.33 -11.58 -3.82
N HIS A 100 -6.32 -12.27 -4.37
CA HIS A 100 -6.90 -13.49 -3.79
C HIS A 100 -6.01 -14.71 -3.92
N GLY A 101 -5.35 -14.88 -5.06
CA GLY A 101 -4.67 -16.14 -5.37
C GLY A 101 -4.21 -16.23 -6.81
N TYR A 102 -3.48 -17.30 -7.08
CA TYR A 102 -3.09 -17.69 -8.43
C TYR A 102 -4.27 -18.35 -9.15
N GLU A 103 -4.36 -18.16 -10.45
CA GLU A 103 -5.26 -18.92 -11.31
C GLU A 103 -4.55 -20.22 -11.73
N PRO A 104 -4.96 -21.38 -11.18
CA PRO A 104 -4.20 -22.63 -11.34
C PRO A 104 -4.20 -23.18 -12.77
N ASN A 105 -5.16 -22.76 -13.58
CA ASN A 105 -5.35 -23.27 -14.95
C ASN A 105 -4.73 -22.36 -16.03
N ASP A 106 -4.05 -21.28 -15.64
CA ASP A 106 -3.38 -20.39 -16.59
C ASP A 106 -1.88 -20.68 -16.68
N ALA A 107 -1.45 -21.18 -17.85
CA ALA A 107 -0.05 -21.49 -18.13
C ALA A 107 0.88 -20.28 -18.03
N GLN A 108 0.34 -19.05 -18.16
CA GLN A 108 1.09 -17.80 -18.09
C GLN A 108 1.19 -17.23 -16.66
N GLY A 109 0.49 -17.83 -15.69
CA GLY A 109 0.48 -17.38 -14.30
C GLY A 109 -0.29 -16.06 -14.14
N SER A 110 -1.63 -16.16 -14.14
CA SER A 110 -2.51 -15.06 -13.76
C SER A 110 -2.87 -15.09 -12.28
N TYR A 111 -3.35 -13.95 -11.79
CA TYR A 111 -3.83 -13.74 -10.44
C TYR A 111 -5.30 -13.37 -10.48
N ARG A 112 -6.06 -13.92 -9.54
CA ARG A 112 -7.39 -13.41 -9.21
C ARG A 112 -7.23 -12.25 -8.25
N VAL A 113 -7.83 -11.13 -8.60
CA VAL A 113 -7.86 -9.91 -7.79
C VAL A 113 -9.29 -9.44 -7.66
N HIS A 114 -9.60 -8.80 -6.54
CA HIS A 114 -10.89 -8.16 -6.33
C HIS A 114 -10.68 -6.66 -6.22
N TRP A 115 -11.38 -5.91 -7.06
CA TRP A 115 -11.46 -4.47 -6.99
C TRP A 115 -12.61 -4.05 -6.09
N GLU A 116 -12.34 -3.08 -5.22
CA GLU A 116 -13.35 -2.39 -4.43
C GLU A 116 -13.08 -0.87 -4.47
N GLY A 117 -14.03 -0.10 -5.01
CA GLY A 117 -13.97 1.35 -5.18
C GLY A 117 -15.17 1.92 -5.92
N GLY A 118 -15.01 3.05 -6.61
CA GLY A 118 -16.10 3.68 -7.39
C GLY A 118 -16.20 3.19 -8.83
N ARG A 119 -15.07 3.14 -9.55
CA ARG A 119 -14.93 2.70 -10.95
C ARG A 119 -13.47 2.42 -11.29
N THR A 120 -13.23 1.69 -12.39
CA THR A 120 -11.89 1.31 -12.86
C THR A 120 -11.39 2.11 -14.07
N SER A 121 -12.28 2.73 -14.84
CA SER A 121 -11.95 3.58 -16.00
C SER A 121 -13.03 4.65 -16.22
N PHE A 122 -12.70 5.76 -16.89
CA PHE A 122 -13.70 6.72 -17.38
C PHE A 122 -14.31 6.33 -18.74
N SER A 123 -13.81 5.26 -19.36
CA SER A 123 -14.28 4.77 -20.65
C SER A 123 -15.45 3.79 -20.52
N ALA A 124 -15.94 3.28 -21.65
CA ALA A 124 -16.95 2.21 -21.67
C ALA A 124 -16.40 0.85 -21.16
N GLU A 125 -15.09 0.72 -20.98
CA GLU A 125 -14.41 -0.48 -20.46
C GLU A 125 -14.28 -0.51 -18.93
N ASP A 126 -15.00 0.37 -18.22
CA ASP A 126 -15.14 0.34 -16.76
C ASP A 126 -15.68 -1.02 -16.28
N CYS A 127 -15.15 -1.57 -15.18
CA CYS A 127 -15.72 -2.76 -14.55
C CYS A 127 -16.78 -2.46 -13.50
N GLY A 128 -16.94 -1.20 -13.09
CA GLY A 128 -17.82 -0.80 -12.00
C GLY A 128 -17.13 -0.78 -10.63
N PRO A 129 -17.91 -0.67 -9.55
CA PRO A 129 -17.39 -0.36 -8.21
C PRO A 129 -16.79 -1.56 -7.49
N SER A 130 -17.28 -2.78 -7.75
CA SER A 130 -16.83 -4.00 -7.07
C SER A 130 -16.83 -5.14 -8.08
N VAL A 131 -15.68 -5.76 -8.32
CA VAL A 131 -15.55 -6.81 -9.34
C VAL A 131 -14.37 -7.75 -9.07
N ASP A 132 -14.59 -9.04 -9.34
CA ASP A 132 -13.51 -10.02 -9.42
C ASP A 132 -12.92 -10.04 -10.82
N LEU A 133 -11.59 -9.99 -10.88
CA LEU A 133 -10.81 -9.83 -12.08
C LEU A 133 -9.66 -10.83 -12.12
N THR A 134 -9.24 -11.17 -13.32
CA THR A 134 -8.02 -11.93 -13.60
C THR A 134 -7.04 -11.02 -14.31
N VAL A 135 -5.84 -10.89 -13.74
CA VAL A 135 -4.73 -10.10 -14.29
C VAL A 135 -3.48 -10.96 -14.41
N SER A 136 -2.68 -10.75 -15.45
CA SER A 136 -1.38 -11.40 -15.57
C SER A 136 -0.40 -10.91 -14.50
N ARG A 137 0.67 -11.67 -14.25
CA ARG A 137 1.74 -11.24 -13.34
C ARG A 137 2.29 -9.84 -13.70
N ARG A 138 2.55 -9.60 -14.99
CA ARG A 138 3.10 -8.33 -15.49
C ARG A 138 2.17 -7.17 -15.18
N GLU A 139 0.87 -7.35 -15.41
CA GLU A 139 -0.15 -6.35 -15.15
C GLU A 139 -0.30 -6.06 -13.65
N LEU A 140 -0.22 -7.10 -12.81
CA LEU A 140 -0.24 -6.94 -11.35
C LEU A 140 1.00 -6.18 -10.84
N ASP A 141 2.17 -6.46 -11.39
CA ASP A 141 3.41 -5.74 -11.07
C ASP A 141 3.31 -4.26 -11.52
N GLN A 142 2.69 -3.98 -12.67
CA GLN A 142 2.39 -2.61 -13.14
C GLN A 142 1.43 -1.87 -12.21
N LEU A 143 0.33 -2.49 -11.78
CA LEU A 143 -0.62 -1.91 -10.83
C LEU A 143 0.03 -1.62 -9.47
N THR A 144 0.90 -2.52 -9.01
CA THR A 144 1.67 -2.36 -7.78
C THR A 144 2.64 -1.18 -7.89
N ALA A 145 3.35 -1.07 -9.03
CA ALA A 145 4.24 0.04 -9.31
C ALA A 145 3.49 1.38 -9.35
N ALA A 146 2.36 1.44 -10.06
CA ALA A 146 1.53 2.63 -10.15
C ALA A 146 1.00 3.07 -8.77
N SER A 147 0.49 2.14 -7.96
CA SER A 147 0.05 2.41 -6.58
C SER A 147 1.18 2.96 -5.69
N TRP A 148 2.40 2.46 -5.86
CA TRP A 148 3.56 2.96 -5.12
C TRP A 148 3.92 4.38 -5.53
N GLU A 149 4.01 4.62 -6.84
CA GLU A 149 4.35 5.91 -7.43
C GLU A 149 3.37 7.00 -7.03
N LEU A 150 2.07 6.70 -7.07
CA LEU A 150 1.02 7.63 -6.67
C LEU A 150 1.10 8.03 -5.18
N ARG A 151 1.67 7.17 -4.33
CA ARG A 151 1.88 7.45 -2.89
C ARG A 151 3.18 8.18 -2.57
N HIS A 152 4.20 8.07 -3.43
CA HIS A 152 5.54 8.63 -3.19
C HIS A 152 6.05 9.42 -4.41
N PRO A 153 5.33 10.47 -4.84
CA PRO A 153 5.66 11.20 -6.07
C PRO A 153 7.07 11.82 -6.03
N GLU A 154 7.55 12.26 -4.86
CA GLU A 154 8.90 12.81 -4.69
C GLU A 154 10.01 11.76 -4.88
N THR A 155 9.73 10.50 -4.55
CA THR A 155 10.71 9.42 -4.67
C THR A 155 10.81 8.93 -6.11
N ALA A 156 9.68 8.89 -6.82
CA ALA A 156 9.64 8.55 -8.24
C ALA A 156 10.44 9.56 -9.09
N GLN A 157 10.27 10.86 -8.84
CA GLN A 157 11.03 11.91 -9.52
C GLN A 157 12.53 11.78 -9.25
N ALA A 158 12.94 11.58 -8.00
CA ALA A 158 14.35 11.46 -7.64
C ALA A 158 15.03 10.22 -8.27
N LEU A 159 14.28 9.13 -8.49
CA LEU A 159 14.76 7.95 -9.22
C LEU A 159 14.89 8.21 -10.72
N HIS A 160 13.90 8.88 -11.31
CA HIS A 160 13.92 9.29 -12.71
C HIS A 160 15.13 10.19 -12.99
N ASP A 161 15.32 11.24 -12.19
CA ASP A 161 16.43 12.19 -12.32
C ASP A 161 17.79 11.49 -12.18
N LYS A 162 17.93 10.54 -11.23
CA LYS A 162 19.14 9.73 -11.08
C LYS A 162 19.42 8.81 -12.26
N GLN A 163 18.39 8.20 -12.84
CA GLN A 163 18.55 7.36 -14.04
C GLN A 163 19.04 8.19 -15.22
N TRP A 164 18.45 9.37 -15.46
CA TRP A 164 18.91 10.26 -16.54
C TRP A 164 20.31 10.84 -16.31
N ALA A 165 20.66 11.18 -15.07
CA ALA A 165 22.02 11.62 -14.74
C ALA A 165 23.08 10.53 -15.04
N THR A 166 22.72 9.26 -14.83
CA THR A 166 23.62 8.12 -15.16
C THR A 166 23.78 7.95 -16.67
N VAL A 167 22.72 8.18 -17.45
CA VAL A 167 22.77 8.11 -18.92
C VAL A 167 23.55 9.30 -19.50
N ALA A 168 23.38 10.50 -18.92
CA ALA A 168 24.05 11.71 -19.38
C ALA A 168 25.55 11.77 -19.03
N GLY A 169 25.98 11.07 -17.97
CA GLY A 169 27.38 11.02 -17.51
C GLY A 169 28.25 9.93 -18.17
N LEU A 170 27.74 9.22 -19.18
CA LEU A 170 28.46 8.18 -19.92
C LEU A 170 29.10 8.70 -21.23
N GLN A 171 29.37 10.01 -21.33
CA GLN A 171 30.19 10.63 -22.38
C GLN A 171 31.54 11.09 -21.83
#